data_AF-A0AAN4UNE0-F1
#
_entry.id   AF-A0AAN4UNE0-F1
#
_cell.length_a   1.000
_cell.length_b   1.000
_cell.length_c   1.000
_cell.angle_alpha   90.00
_cell.angle_beta   90.00
_cell.angle_gamma   90.00
#
_symmetry.space_group_name_H-M   'P 1'
#
loop_
_entity.id
_entity.type
_entity.pdbx_description
1 polymer ?
#
loop_
_entity_poly.entity_id
_entity_poly.type
_entity_poly.pdbx_seq_one_letter_code
_entity_poly.pdbx_strand_id
1 'polypeptide(L)' 'MTTQVPETEIVSAWKVACDGGEGALGHPRVWLTIPHDTGFVECGYCDKRYIHESKNAPVAESFEEKIADTAEE' A
#
# COMPACT_ATOMS: atom_id res chain seq x y z
N MET A 1 6.94 -19.24 4.66
CA MET A 1 6.42 -18.35 5.72
C MET A 1 5.32 -17.52 5.09
N THR A 2 4.16 -17.44 5.71
CA THR A 2 2.94 -16.82 5.19
C THR A 2 3.18 -15.34 4.88
N THR A 3 3.11 -14.98 3.60
CA THR A 3 3.17 -13.61 3.10
C THR A 3 2.01 -12.84 3.73
N GLN A 4 2.28 -12.05 4.76
CA GLN A 4 1.29 -11.14 5.32
C GLN A 4 1.07 -10.06 4.27
N VAL A 5 -0.05 -10.17 3.56
CA VAL A 5 -0.44 -9.21 2.54
C VAL A 5 -0.49 -7.85 3.21
N PRO A 6 0.25 -6.83 2.72
CA PRO A 6 0.21 -5.50 3.30
C PRO A 6 -1.23 -4.98 3.28
N GLU A 7 -1.67 -4.39 4.39
CA GLU A 7 -3.04 -3.87 4.50
C GLU A 7 -3.21 -2.72 3.50
N THR A 8 -3.90 -3.03 2.40
CA THR A 8 -4.00 -2.17 1.23
C THR A 8 -5.45 -1.71 1.09
N GLU A 9 -5.66 -0.39 1.02
CA GLU A 9 -6.98 0.21 0.85
C GLU A 9 -7.07 0.92 -0.51
N ILE A 10 -8.15 0.63 -1.23
CA ILE A 10 -8.39 1.21 -2.56
C ILE A 10 -9.24 2.46 -2.37
N VAL A 11 -8.77 3.58 -2.89
CA VAL A 11 -9.42 4.87 -2.77
C VAL A 11 -9.73 5.47 -4.13
N SER A 12 -10.83 6.23 -4.20
CA SER A 12 -11.23 6.99 -5.40
C SER A 12 -10.61 8.39 -5.44
N ALA A 13 -10.06 8.85 -4.32
CA ALA A 13 -9.57 10.21 -4.16
C ALA A 13 -8.04 10.25 -4.19
N TRP A 14 -7.50 11.26 -4.87
CA TRP A 14 -6.06 11.57 -4.86
C TRP A 14 -5.56 12.10 -3.51
N LYS A 15 -6.47 12.51 -2.63
CA LYS A 15 -6.15 12.99 -1.29
C LYS A 15 -6.93 12.16 -0.28
N VAL A 16 -6.20 11.49 0.62
CA VAL A 16 -6.75 10.55 1.59
C VAL A 16 -6.51 11.07 3.00
N ALA A 17 -7.53 11.01 3.84
CA ALA A 17 -7.37 11.23 5.26
C ALA A 17 -7.11 9.88 5.93
N CYS A 18 -5.91 9.70 6.48
CA CYS A 18 -5.56 8.53 7.25
C CYS A 18 -5.72 8.87 8.74
N ASP A 19 -6.62 8.16 9.42
CA ASP A 19 -6.93 8.34 10.86
C ASP A 19 -6.20 7.31 11.74
N GLY A 20 -5.21 6.60 11.20
CA GLY A 20 -4.41 5.63 11.96
C GLY A 20 -5.05 4.26 12.21
N GLY A 21 -6.33 4.06 11.84
CA GLY A 21 -7.02 2.78 11.97
C GLY A 21 -7.34 2.36 13.42
N GLU A 22 -7.89 1.16 13.58
CA GLU A 22 -8.33 0.64 14.89
C GLU A 22 -7.18 -0.10 15.58
N GLY A 23 -6.39 0.62 16.40
CA GLY A 23 -5.29 0.02 17.15
C GLY A 23 -4.59 0.99 18.11
N ALA A 24 -3.89 0.45 19.11
CA ALA A 24 -3.17 1.22 20.14
C ALA A 24 -1.98 2.05 19.60
N LEU A 25 -1.58 1.81 18.33
CA LEU A 25 -0.54 2.55 17.62
C LEU A 25 -1.10 3.52 16.56
N GLY A 26 -2.42 3.74 16.54
CA GLY A 26 -3.04 4.71 15.64
C GLY A 26 -2.48 6.12 15.87
N HIS A 27 -2.22 6.85 14.77
CA HIS A 27 -1.75 8.23 14.78
C HIS A 27 -2.91 9.21 14.55
N PRO A 28 -2.76 10.51 14.89
CA PRO A 28 -3.77 11.52 14.59
C PRO A 28 -4.07 11.61 13.09
N ARG A 29 -5.24 12.11 12.73
CA ARG A 29 -5.62 12.33 11.32
C ARG A 29 -4.53 13.09 10.55
N VAL A 30 -3.97 12.44 9.54
CA VAL A 30 -3.06 13.05 8.56
C VAL A 30 -3.66 13.00 7.17
N TRP A 31 -3.26 13.94 6.33
CA TRP A 31 -3.68 14.00 4.93
C TRP A 31 -2.53 13.54 4.05
N LEU A 32 -2.73 12.40 3.38
CA LEU A 32 -1.81 11.83 2.41
C LEU A 32 -2.27 12.22 1.01
N THR A 33 -1.32 12.51 0.12
CA THR A 33 -1.59 12.79 -1.29
C THR A 33 -0.99 11.66 -2.12
N ILE A 34 -1.81 11.02 -2.95
CA ILE A 34 -1.38 9.97 -3.86
C ILE A 34 -0.77 10.64 -5.09
N PRO A 35 0.51 10.41 -5.40
CA PRO A 35 1.10 10.87 -6.65
C PRO A 35 0.47 10.13 -7.83
N HIS A 36 0.08 10.88 -8.87
CA HIS A 36 -0.52 10.32 -10.10
C HIS A 36 0.43 9.40 -10.88
N ASP A 37 1.73 9.60 -10.72
CA ASP A 37 2.78 8.82 -11.38
C ASP A 37 2.83 7.39 -10.82
N THR A 38 3.04 7.28 -9.51
CA THR A 38 3.13 6.01 -8.78
C THR A 38 1.77 5.35 -8.56
N GLY A 39 0.73 6.13 -8.29
CA GLY A 39 -0.63 5.62 -8.08
C GLY A 39 -0.93 5.08 -6.68
N PHE A 40 0.03 5.13 -5.76
CA PHE A 40 -0.16 4.74 -4.37
C PHE A 40 0.63 5.65 -3.41
N VAL A 41 0.21 5.67 -2.14
CA VAL A 41 0.93 6.31 -1.04
C VAL A 41 0.83 5.45 0.22
N GLU A 42 1.87 5.49 1.05
CA GLU A 42 1.94 4.70 2.29
C GLU A 42 1.87 5.60 3.52
N CYS A 43 1.12 5.15 4.51
CA CYS A 43 1.05 5.76 5.83
C CYS A 43 2.31 5.40 6.63
N GLY A 44 3.20 6.35 6.89
CA GLY A 44 4.44 6.11 7.65
C GLY A 44 4.28 5.81 9.15
N TYR A 45 3.05 5.58 9.62
CA TYR A 45 2.73 5.30 11.03
C TYR A 45 1.98 3.98 11.19
N CYS A 46 1.05 3.72 10.27
CA CYS A 46 0.12 2.61 10.33
C CYS A 46 0.39 1.56 9.25
N ASP A 47 1.44 1.78 8.43
CA ASP A 47 1.90 0.92 7.34
C ASP A 47 0.81 0.54 6.32
N LYS A 48 -0.34 1.25 6.35
CA LYS A 48 -1.42 1.08 5.39
C LYS A 48 -1.01 1.69 4.05
N ARG A 49 -1.23 0.93 2.97
CA ARG A 49 -0.99 1.40 1.61
C ARG A 49 -2.31 1.81 0.97
N TYR A 50 -2.38 3.07 0.54
CA TYR A 50 -3.53 3.60 -0.20
C TYR A 50 -3.24 3.58 -1.68
N ILE A 51 -4.06 2.86 -2.46
CA ILE A 51 -3.92 2.76 -3.92
C ILE A 51 -5.12 3.44 -4.56
N HIS A 52 -4.87 4.28 -5.56
CA HIS A 52 -5.96 4.89 -6.32
C HIS A 52 -6.62 3.84 -7.23
N GLU A 53 -7.95 3.78 -7.28
CA GLU A 53 -8.71 2.81 -8.08
C GLU A 53 -8.26 2.73 -9.55
N SER A 54 -7.93 3.88 -10.14
CA SER A 54 -7.39 3.99 -11.51
C SER A 54 -6.09 3.23 -11.76
N LYS A 55 -5.36 2.89 -10.69
CA LYS A 55 -4.07 2.20 -10.73
C LYS A 55 -4.17 0.78 -10.15
N ASN A 56 -5.26 0.49 -9.44
CA ASN A 56 -5.61 -0.87 -9.02
C ASN A 56 -6.26 -1.64 -10.19
N ALA A 57 -5.52 -1.84 -11.28
CA ALA A 57 -5.73 -3.02 -12.11
C ALA A 57 -5.46 -4.24 -11.22
N PRO A 58 -6.18 -5.37 -11.33
CA PRO A 58 -6.08 -6.48 -10.39
C PRO A 58 -4.66 -7.06 -10.37
N VAL A 59 -3.80 -6.51 -9.52
CA VAL A 59 -2.45 -7.00 -9.28
C VAL A 59 -2.54 -8.03 -8.17
N ALA A 60 -2.92 -9.24 -8.59
CA ALA A 60 -2.56 -10.46 -7.87
C ALA A 60 -1.04 -10.74 -7.90
N GLU A 61 -0.22 -9.86 -8.50
CA GLU A 61 1.13 -10.20 -8.95
C GLU A 61 2.09 -9.05 -8.70
N SER A 62 2.89 -9.11 -7.63
CA SER A 62 4.09 -8.26 -7.48
C SER A 62 5.17 -8.80 -6.52
N PHE A 63 5.15 -10.08 -6.12
CA PHE A 63 6.18 -10.61 -5.23
C PHE A 63 6.84 -11.94 -5.64
N GLU A 64 6.45 -12.57 -6.75
CA GLU A 64 7.06 -13.85 -7.16
C GLU A 64 8.14 -13.71 -8.25
N GLU A 65 8.23 -12.60 -8.99
CA GLU A 65 9.11 -12.53 -10.16
C GLU A 65 10.54 -11.98 -9.88
N LYS A 66 10.85 -11.48 -8.68
CA LYS A 66 12.19 -10.92 -8.36
C LYS A 66 13.06 -11.72 -7.39
N ILE A 67 12.63 -12.91 -6.96
CA ILE A 67 13.38 -13.76 -6.00
C ILE A 67 13.80 -15.13 -6.55
N ALA A 68 13.68 -15.39 -7.85
CA ALA A 68 14.19 -16.64 -8.46
C ALA A 68 15.33 -16.44 -9.49
N ASP A 69 15.65 -15.21 -9.90
CA ASP A 69 16.81 -14.94 -10.76
C ASP A 69 18.00 -14.50 -9.89
N THR A 70 18.66 -15.46 -9.22
CA THR A 70 20.08 -15.46 -8.75
C THR A 70 20.25 -16.53 -7.66
N ALA A 71 20.17 -17.81 -8.04
CA ALA A 71 20.90 -18.91 -7.38
C ALA A 71 20.74 -20.22 -8.18
N GLU A 72 21.13 -20.21 -9.45
CA GLU A 72 21.64 -21.42 -10.10
C GLU A 72 23.17 -21.31 -10.11
N GLU A 73 23.81 -22.15 -9.27
CA GLU A 73 25.15 -22.79 -9.35
C GLU A 73 25.66 -23.16 -7.94
#